data_AF-A0A834MGJ3-F1
#
_entry.id   AF-A0A834MGJ3-F1
#
_cell.length_a   1.000
_cell.length_b   1.000
_cell.length_c   1.000
_cell.angle_alpha   90.00
_cell.angle_beta   90.00
_cell.angle_gamma   90.00
#
_symmetry.space_group_name_H-M   'P 1'
#
loop_
_entity.id
_entity.type
_entity.pdbx_description
1 polymer ?
#
loop_
_entity_poly.entity_id
_entity_poly.type
_entity_poly.pdbx_seq_one_letter_code
_entity_poly.pdbx_strand_id
1 'polypeptide(L)'
;MDNWTVSRRSSVLEYKDFNFSSKYHLEEQVDGPMWSIYILLTVQLCGCLVNLIEHLTLWRYDKKGVYLILHQVSLIDILLFFVGVFETFMSLDKSWSFSNQMCMFYNSSNVFFNAIILYIDGSSNECLVGRPEGRSLTIDYRKKQSDISVIFPLIFVWTICASMSLPSLLFSSTVEKQGTMLCVIVENVYAQALHLLLNPEDKKCSFIRIKPLKSHLSIMLQNVVRETLEILQWDVENWSDPRSP
;
A
#
# COMPACT_ATOMS: atom_id res chain seq x y z
N MET A 1 -18.93 45.33 33.79
CA MET A 1 -19.47 43.98 34.06
C MET A 1 -20.00 43.55 32.71
N ASP A 2 -19.13 42.96 31.91
CA ASP A 2 -19.29 42.93 30.46
C ASP A 2 -19.54 41.49 30.02
N ASN A 3 -20.77 41.24 29.59
CA ASN A 3 -21.22 39.95 29.08
C ASN A 3 -20.75 39.76 27.65
N TRP A 4 -19.79 38.86 27.45
CA TRP A 4 -19.41 38.36 26.14
C TRP A 4 -20.32 37.18 25.76
N THR A 5 -21.29 37.43 24.88
CA THR A 5 -22.08 36.37 24.23
C THR A 5 -21.28 35.80 23.06
N VAL A 6 -20.67 34.63 23.28
CA VAL A 6 -20.00 33.84 22.23
C VAL A 6 -21.07 33.22 21.32
N SER A 7 -21.24 33.79 20.14
CA SER A 7 -22.06 33.22 19.06
C SER A 7 -21.33 32.00 18.48
N ARG A 8 -21.76 30.80 18.90
CA ARG A 8 -21.26 29.53 18.39
C ARG A 8 -21.95 29.26 17.05
N ARG A 9 -21.37 29.75 15.96
CA ARG A 9 -21.81 29.48 14.59
C ARG A 9 -21.40 28.05 14.22
N SER A 10 -22.30 27.10 14.42
CA SER A 10 -22.16 25.72 13.96
C SER A 10 -22.11 25.74 12.43
N SER A 11 -20.91 25.67 11.85
CA SER A 11 -20.76 25.33 10.43
C SER A 11 -21.12 23.86 10.29
N VAL A 12 -22.42 23.61 10.08
CA VAL A 12 -22.89 22.35 9.50
C VAL A 12 -22.22 22.27 8.14
N LEU A 13 -21.14 21.50 8.07
CA LEU A 13 -20.57 21.03 6.81
C LEU A 13 -21.66 20.18 6.18
N GLU A 14 -22.41 20.82 5.27
CA GLU A 14 -23.35 20.19 4.37
C GLU A 14 -22.51 19.24 3.51
N TYR A 15 -22.43 17.99 3.96
CA TYR A 15 -21.78 16.89 3.26
C TYR A 15 -22.66 16.64 2.05
N LYS A 16 -22.39 17.36 0.94
CA LYS A 16 -22.98 17.08 -0.36
C LYS A 16 -22.80 15.60 -0.59
N ASP A 17 -23.92 14.87 -0.67
CA ASP A 17 -23.97 13.48 -1.09
C ASP A 17 -23.05 13.33 -2.29
N PHE A 18 -21.87 12.79 -2.04
CA PHE A 18 -20.92 12.47 -3.09
C PHE A 18 -21.57 11.29 -3.79
N ASN A 19 -22.40 11.61 -4.78
CA ASN A 19 -23.17 10.69 -5.57
C ASN A 19 -22.16 9.82 -6.35
N PHE A 20 -21.65 8.79 -5.68
CA PHE A 20 -20.65 7.85 -6.17
C PHE A 20 -21.19 7.04 -7.37
N SER A 21 -22.50 7.13 -7.62
CA SER A 21 -23.13 6.72 -8.88
C SER A 21 -22.50 7.42 -10.10
N SER A 22 -22.01 8.66 -9.99
CA SER A 22 -21.48 9.41 -11.14
C SER A 22 -20.09 8.96 -11.61
N LYS A 23 -19.30 8.23 -10.81
CA LYS A 23 -17.95 7.81 -11.24
C LYS A 23 -17.94 6.47 -11.98
N TYR A 24 -19.03 5.71 -11.93
CA TYR A 24 -19.18 4.41 -12.61
C TYR A 24 -20.23 4.42 -13.72
N HIS A 25 -20.97 5.52 -13.91
CA HIS A 25 -22.03 5.60 -14.91
C HIS A 25 -21.62 6.20 -16.26
N LEU A 26 -20.34 6.54 -16.48
CA LEU A 26 -19.90 7.17 -17.74
C LEU A 26 -18.44 6.86 -18.12
N GLU A 27 -17.93 5.68 -17.75
CA GLU A 27 -17.03 5.01 -18.70
C GLU A 27 -17.95 4.31 -19.70
N GLU A 28 -18.43 5.12 -20.66
CA GLU A 28 -18.79 4.61 -21.97
C GLU A 28 -17.65 3.69 -22.37
N GLN A 29 -17.95 2.40 -22.38
CA GLN A 29 -17.03 1.31 -22.63
C GLN A 29 -16.48 1.49 -24.03
N VAL A 30 -15.45 2.34 -24.15
CA VAL A 30 -14.68 2.47 -25.38
C VAL A 30 -14.09 1.09 -25.56
N ASP A 31 -14.66 0.31 -26.48
CA ASP A 31 -14.09 -0.92 -26.95
C ASP A 31 -12.73 -0.58 -27.55
N GLY A 32 -11.75 -0.51 -26.66
CA GLY A 32 -10.37 -0.22 -26.98
C GLY A 32 -9.94 -1.28 -27.98
N PRO A 33 -9.24 -0.89 -29.04
CA PRO A 33 -8.89 -1.85 -30.06
C PRO A 33 -7.95 -2.90 -29.47
N MET A 34 -8.24 -4.19 -29.69
CA MET A 34 -7.53 -5.33 -29.10
C MET A 34 -5.99 -5.27 -29.18
N TRP A 35 -5.45 -4.55 -30.17
CA TRP A 35 -4.00 -4.34 -30.30
C TRP A 35 -3.38 -3.63 -29.09
N SER A 36 -4.12 -2.78 -28.37
CA SER A 36 -3.60 -2.08 -27.19
C SER A 36 -3.24 -3.07 -26.07
N ILE A 37 -4.10 -4.08 -25.85
CA ILE A 37 -3.89 -5.14 -24.87
C ILE A 37 -2.65 -5.97 -25.23
N TYR A 38 -2.47 -6.34 -26.51
CA TYR A 38 -1.28 -7.07 -26.96
C TYR A 38 0.01 -6.27 -26.80
N ILE A 39 -0.03 -4.95 -27.06
CA ILE A 39 1.12 -4.07 -26.82
C ILE A 39 1.44 -4.01 -25.33
N LEU A 40 0.43 -3.80 -24.47
CA LEU A 40 0.61 -3.77 -23.02
C LEU A 40 1.26 -5.06 -22.52
N LEU A 41 0.73 -6.22 -22.91
CA LEU A 41 1.28 -7.52 -22.53
C LEU A 41 2.73 -7.69 -23.02
N THR A 42 3.03 -7.25 -24.24
CA THR A 42 4.40 -7.34 -24.79
C THR A 42 5.37 -6.47 -24.00
N VAL A 43 5.01 -5.22 -23.70
CA VAL A 43 5.81 -4.31 -22.89
C VAL A 43 6.03 -4.88 -21.49
N GLN A 44 4.98 -5.45 -20.89
CA GLN A 44 5.05 -6.04 -19.57
C GLN A 44 5.96 -7.27 -19.52
N LEU A 45 5.89 -8.14 -20.54
CA LEU A 45 6.77 -9.29 -20.70
C LEU A 45 8.23 -8.86 -20.87
N CYS A 46 8.50 -7.87 -21.72
CA CYS A 46 9.85 -7.32 -21.90
C CYS A 46 10.39 -6.73 -20.58
N GLY A 47 9.59 -5.94 -19.86
CA GLY A 47 9.96 -5.39 -18.55
C GLY A 47 10.28 -6.48 -17.53
N CYS A 48 9.42 -7.51 -17.44
CA CYS A 48 9.66 -8.66 -16.56
C CYS A 48 10.97 -9.40 -16.90
N LEU A 49 11.28 -9.59 -18.19
CA LEU A 49 12.53 -10.22 -18.61
C LEU A 49 13.76 -9.39 -18.23
N VAL A 50 13.71 -8.07 -18.42
CA VAL A 50 14.80 -7.16 -18.01
C VAL A 50 15.00 -7.23 -16.50
N ASN A 51 13.93 -7.09 -15.72
CA ASN A 51 14.00 -7.13 -14.26
C ASN A 51 14.44 -8.50 -13.74
N LEU A 52 14.08 -9.59 -14.42
CA LEU A 52 14.57 -10.93 -14.10
C LEU A 52 16.08 -11.06 -14.35
N ILE A 53 16.59 -10.55 -15.48
CA ILE A 53 18.03 -10.55 -15.78
C ILE A 53 18.78 -9.71 -14.74
N GLU A 54 18.28 -8.53 -14.39
CA GLU A 54 18.85 -7.68 -13.35
C GLU A 54 18.86 -8.39 -12.00
N HIS A 55 17.74 -9.00 -11.60
CA HIS A 55 17.63 -9.74 -10.36
C HIS A 55 18.62 -10.90 -10.29
N LEU A 56 18.72 -11.72 -11.35
CA LEU A 56 19.68 -12.82 -11.44
C LEU A 56 21.13 -12.33 -11.45
N THR A 57 21.38 -11.17 -12.04
CA THR A 57 22.69 -10.53 -12.06
C THR A 57 23.07 -10.07 -10.66
N LEU A 58 22.18 -9.31 -9.98
CA LEU A 58 22.35 -8.82 -8.62
C LEU A 58 22.44 -9.95 -7.58
N TRP A 59 21.77 -11.08 -7.82
CA TRP A 59 21.84 -12.25 -6.96
C TRP A 59 23.27 -12.79 -6.80
N ARG A 60 24.12 -12.60 -7.82
CA ARG A 60 25.52 -13.05 -7.81
C ARG A 60 26.48 -12.10 -7.08
N TYR A 61 26.06 -10.87 -6.77
CA TYR A 61 26.88 -9.88 -6.08
C TYR A 61 26.65 -9.94 -4.56
N ASP A 62 27.66 -9.50 -3.80
CA ASP A 62 27.56 -9.37 -2.34
C ASP A 62 26.49 -8.32 -1.99
N LYS A 63 25.52 -8.69 -1.15
CA LYS A 63 24.28 -7.94 -0.93
C LYS A 63 24.49 -6.81 0.08
N LYS A 64 25.35 -5.85 -0.25
CA LYS A 64 25.69 -4.72 0.63
C LYS A 64 25.17 -3.39 0.10
N GLY A 65 24.64 -2.58 1.01
CA GLY A 65 24.22 -1.21 0.75
C GLY A 65 23.20 -1.09 -0.39
N VAL A 66 23.55 -0.30 -1.41
CA VAL A 66 22.69 0.05 -2.55
C VAL A 66 22.28 -1.18 -3.38
N TYR A 67 23.15 -2.18 -3.51
CA TYR A 67 22.83 -3.39 -4.28
C TYR A 67 21.65 -4.17 -3.67
N LEU A 68 21.48 -4.11 -2.34
CA LEU A 68 20.32 -4.72 -1.68
C LEU A 68 19.03 -3.98 -2.07
N ILE A 69 19.03 -2.65 -2.12
CA ILE A 69 17.86 -1.86 -2.54
C ILE A 69 17.49 -2.19 -3.99
N LEU A 70 18.46 -2.18 -4.90
CA LEU A 70 18.26 -2.52 -6.31
C LEU A 70 17.71 -3.95 -6.48
N HIS A 71 18.18 -4.89 -5.66
CA HIS A 71 17.68 -6.26 -5.66
C HIS A 71 16.21 -6.34 -5.23
N GLN A 72 15.76 -5.48 -4.31
CA GLN A 72 14.36 -5.44 -3.87
C GLN A 72 13.46 -4.80 -4.92
N VAL A 73 13.91 -3.71 -5.54
CA VAL A 73 13.18 -3.06 -6.64
C VAL A 73 12.95 -4.05 -7.79
N SER A 74 14.00 -4.73 -8.25
CA SER A 74 13.86 -5.73 -9.32
C SER A 74 12.95 -6.90 -8.91
N LEU A 75 12.95 -7.31 -7.63
CA LEU A 75 12.01 -8.32 -7.13
C LEU A 75 10.55 -7.82 -7.17
N ILE A 76 10.30 -6.58 -6.75
CA ILE A 76 8.97 -5.98 -6.73
C ILE A 76 8.44 -5.84 -8.16
N ASP A 77 9.27 -5.44 -9.10
CA ASP A 77 8.83 -5.30 -10.49
C ASP A 77 8.46 -6.65 -11.13
N ILE A 78 9.20 -7.72 -10.80
CA ILE A 78 8.83 -9.09 -11.19
C ILE A 78 7.50 -9.49 -10.56
N LEU A 79 7.25 -9.11 -9.30
CA LEU A 79 5.98 -9.41 -8.63
C LEU A 79 4.80 -8.60 -9.20
N LEU A 80 5.03 -7.34 -9.56
CA LEU A 80 4.05 -6.48 -10.23
C LEU A 80 3.68 -6.96 -11.62
N PHE A 81 4.61 -7.65 -12.31
CA PHE A 81 4.27 -8.33 -13.56
C PHE A 81 3.07 -9.28 -13.37
N PHE A 82 3.04 -10.06 -12.28
CA PHE A 82 1.90 -10.94 -12.02
C PHE A 82 0.59 -10.16 -11.81
N VAL A 83 0.63 -9.04 -11.09
CA VAL A 83 -0.55 -8.18 -10.87
C VAL A 83 -1.07 -7.62 -12.18
N GLY A 84 -0.21 -7.07 -13.04
CA GLY A 84 -0.65 -6.51 -14.32
C GLY A 84 -1.11 -7.58 -15.33
N VAL A 85 -0.65 -8.84 -15.20
CA VAL A 85 -1.24 -9.95 -15.98
C VAL A 85 -2.70 -10.18 -15.58
N PHE A 86 -3.02 -10.14 -14.28
CA PHE A 86 -4.42 -10.23 -13.83
C PHE A 86 -5.26 -9.05 -14.35
N GLU A 87 -4.72 -7.84 -14.32
CA GLU A 87 -5.41 -6.65 -14.84
C GLU A 87 -5.67 -6.73 -16.35
N THR A 88 -4.68 -7.20 -17.11
CA THR A 88 -4.79 -7.46 -18.55
C THR A 88 -5.86 -8.52 -18.83
N PHE A 89 -5.88 -9.59 -18.02
CA PHE A 89 -6.87 -10.65 -18.15
C PHE A 89 -8.29 -10.16 -17.84
N MET A 90 -8.46 -9.35 -16.78
CA MET A 90 -9.74 -8.70 -16.48
C MET A 90 -10.20 -7.78 -17.60
N SER A 91 -9.26 -7.08 -18.24
CA SER A 91 -9.55 -6.18 -19.37
C SER A 91 -10.05 -6.95 -20.60
N LEU A 92 -9.63 -8.21 -20.77
CA LEU A 92 -10.08 -9.10 -21.85
C LEU A 92 -11.47 -9.69 -21.59
N ASP A 93 -11.66 -10.31 -20.42
CA ASP A 93 -12.88 -11.06 -20.10
C ASP A 93 -14.05 -10.14 -19.66
N LYS A 94 -13.79 -8.84 -19.46
CA LYS A 94 -14.75 -7.83 -18.96
C LYS A 94 -15.45 -8.25 -17.66
N SER A 95 -14.93 -9.27 -16.98
CA SER A 95 -15.50 -9.91 -15.80
C SER A 95 -14.41 -10.67 -15.03
N TRP A 96 -14.59 -10.80 -13.72
CA TRP A 96 -13.72 -11.57 -12.85
C TRP A 96 -14.08 -13.06 -12.91
N SER A 97 -13.28 -13.85 -13.62
CA SER A 97 -13.51 -15.29 -13.76
C SER A 97 -12.78 -16.15 -12.70
N PHE A 98 -11.92 -15.56 -11.88
CA PHE A 98 -11.17 -16.28 -10.85
C PHE A 98 -11.96 -16.44 -9.54
N SER A 99 -11.41 -17.23 -8.61
CA SER A 99 -12.00 -17.42 -7.29
C SER A 99 -12.01 -16.13 -6.46
N ASN A 100 -12.89 -16.08 -5.46
CA ASN A 100 -12.96 -14.95 -4.51
C ASN A 100 -11.63 -14.74 -3.75
N GLN A 101 -10.90 -15.82 -3.44
CA GLN A 101 -9.60 -15.74 -2.80
C GLN A 101 -8.58 -15.03 -3.68
N MET A 102 -8.60 -15.29 -5.00
CA MET A 102 -7.70 -14.60 -5.93
C MET A 102 -8.03 -13.11 -6.04
N CYS A 103 -9.31 -12.72 -5.91
CA CYS A 103 -9.71 -11.32 -5.87
C CYS A 103 -9.13 -10.60 -4.64
N MET A 104 -9.20 -11.25 -3.48
CA MET A 104 -8.59 -10.76 -2.24
C MET A 104 -7.07 -10.58 -2.38
N PHE A 105 -6.38 -11.59 -2.94
CA PHE A 105 -4.95 -11.49 -3.19
C PHE A 105 -4.61 -10.40 -4.19
N TYR A 106 -5.32 -10.31 -5.32
CA TYR A 106 -5.08 -9.29 -6.35
C TYR A 106 -5.16 -7.87 -5.79
N ASN A 107 -6.26 -7.52 -5.13
CA ASN A 107 -6.45 -6.18 -4.56
C ASN A 107 -5.43 -5.87 -3.46
N SER A 108 -5.14 -6.85 -2.60
CA SER A 108 -4.13 -6.70 -1.54
C SER A 108 -2.74 -6.49 -2.12
N SER A 109 -2.34 -7.32 -3.09
CA SER A 109 -1.06 -7.24 -3.78
C SER A 109 -0.89 -5.92 -4.52
N ASN A 110 -1.95 -5.42 -5.18
CA ASN A 110 -1.90 -4.14 -5.88
C ASN A 110 -1.62 -2.98 -4.91
N VAL A 111 -2.35 -2.91 -3.79
CA VAL A 111 -2.10 -1.89 -2.75
C VAL A 111 -0.71 -2.05 -2.13
N PHE A 112 -0.30 -3.28 -1.86
CA PHE A 112 0.99 -3.61 -1.25
C PHE A 112 2.18 -3.15 -2.11
N PHE A 113 2.23 -3.53 -3.39
CA PHE A 113 3.37 -3.21 -4.25
C PHE A 113 3.43 -1.72 -4.59
N ASN A 114 2.29 -1.07 -4.81
CA ASN A 114 2.25 0.38 -5.00
C ASN A 114 2.77 1.12 -3.76
N ALA A 115 2.39 0.68 -2.56
CA ALA A 115 2.91 1.26 -1.32
C ALA A 115 4.43 1.08 -1.24
N ILE A 116 4.96 -0.11 -1.52
CA ILE A 116 6.41 -0.35 -1.46
C ILE A 116 7.15 0.56 -2.44
N ILE A 117 6.69 0.68 -3.69
CA ILE A 117 7.32 1.56 -4.67
C ILE A 117 7.35 2.99 -4.18
N LEU A 118 6.23 3.50 -3.66
CA LEU A 118 6.16 4.87 -3.12
C LEU A 118 7.13 5.09 -1.95
N TYR A 119 7.29 4.11 -1.07
CA TYR A 119 8.24 4.23 0.05
C TYR A 119 9.69 4.16 -0.41
N ILE A 120 10.01 3.30 -1.39
CA ILE A 120 11.37 3.19 -1.93
C ILE A 120 11.73 4.45 -2.74
N ASP A 121 10.81 4.94 -3.58
CA ASP A 121 11.02 6.14 -4.40
C ASP A 121 11.03 7.43 -3.56
N GLY A 122 10.10 7.56 -2.60
CA GLY A 122 10.04 8.71 -1.71
C GLY A 122 11.30 8.88 -0.85
N SER A 123 11.90 7.77 -0.43
CA SER A 123 13.20 7.77 0.26
C SER A 123 14.35 8.30 -0.61
N SER A 124 14.24 8.19 -1.94
CA SER A 124 15.26 8.64 -2.89
C SER A 124 15.30 10.18 -3.04
N ASN A 125 14.16 10.86 -2.89
CA ASN A 125 14.02 12.25 -3.34
C ASN A 125 14.16 13.30 -2.22
N GLU A 126 13.95 12.95 -0.95
CA GLU A 126 14.00 13.92 0.16
C GLU A 126 15.41 14.17 0.74
N CYS A 127 16.41 13.36 0.35
CA CYS A 127 17.80 13.56 0.80
C CYS A 127 18.72 14.24 -0.22
N LEU A 128 18.26 14.49 -1.46
CA LEU A 128 19.12 14.99 -2.55
C LEU A 128 18.82 16.42 -3.01
N VAL A 129 17.79 17.08 -2.49
CA VAL A 129 17.45 18.45 -2.90
C VAL A 129 17.59 19.44 -1.73
N GLY A 130 18.80 19.98 -1.59
CA GLY A 130 19.07 21.37 -1.22
C GLY A 130 18.59 21.87 0.15
N ARG A 131 19.50 21.86 1.14
CA ARG A 131 19.54 22.93 2.15
C ARG A 131 20.75 23.83 1.88
N PRO A 132 20.56 25.12 1.56
CA PRO A 132 21.63 26.08 1.57
C PRO A 132 21.93 26.48 3.04
N GLU A 133 23.22 26.56 3.35
CA GLU A 133 23.84 27.23 4.50
C GLU A 133 23.87 26.49 5.86
N GLY A 134 25.11 26.25 6.33
CA GLY A 134 25.41 26.19 7.76
C GLY A 134 26.47 25.17 8.19
N ARG A 135 26.33 23.91 7.79
CA ARG A 135 27.31 22.85 8.08
C ARG A 135 27.29 21.81 6.96
N SER A 136 28.23 21.95 6.03
CA SER A 136 28.54 20.93 5.03
C SER A 136 29.11 19.70 5.72
N LEU A 137 28.24 18.86 6.29
CA LEU A 137 28.53 17.44 6.45
C LEU A 137 28.45 16.84 5.05
N THR A 138 29.52 17.03 4.27
CA THR A 138 29.81 16.17 3.12
C THR A 138 30.00 14.77 3.68
N ILE A 139 28.91 14.03 3.82
CA ILE A 139 28.92 12.60 4.09
C ILE A 139 29.51 11.98 2.82
N ASP A 140 30.82 11.75 2.86
CA ASP A 140 31.54 11.09 1.79
C ASP A 140 31.14 9.60 1.80
N TYR A 141 30.02 9.28 1.12
CA TYR A 141 29.49 7.92 0.99
C TYR A 141 30.51 6.93 0.38
N ARG A 142 31.56 7.46 -0.26
CA ARG A 142 32.67 6.68 -0.81
C ARG A 142 33.58 6.07 0.26
N LYS A 143 33.60 6.65 1.47
CA LYS A 143 34.53 6.27 2.55
C LYS A 143 33.88 5.55 3.73
N LYS A 144 32.55 5.54 3.81
CA LYS A 144 31.75 4.87 4.86
C LYS A 144 30.74 3.88 4.25
N GLN A 145 31.21 3.12 3.25
CA GLN A 145 30.36 2.32 2.35
C GLN A 145 30.05 0.91 2.88
N SER A 146 30.53 0.50 4.07
CA SER A 146 30.49 -0.90 4.51
C SER A 146 29.47 -1.28 5.58
N ASP A 147 29.07 -0.39 6.50
CA ASP A 147 28.52 -0.89 7.78
C ASP A 147 27.16 -0.34 8.21
N ILE A 148 26.52 0.53 7.42
CA ILE A 148 25.14 0.94 7.73
C ILE A 148 24.20 -0.13 7.17
N SER A 149 23.59 -0.90 8.07
CA SER A 149 22.63 -1.95 7.73
C SER A 149 21.39 -1.34 7.07
N VAL A 150 21.32 -1.44 5.75
CA VAL A 150 20.13 -1.09 4.93
C VAL A 150 19.02 -2.13 5.08
N ILE A 151 19.33 -3.28 5.69
CA ILE A 151 18.39 -4.39 5.90
C ILE A 151 17.26 -3.97 6.84
N PHE A 152 17.56 -3.27 7.94
CA PHE A 152 16.54 -2.91 8.93
C PHE A 152 15.48 -1.94 8.39
N PRO A 153 15.84 -0.79 7.77
CA PRO A 153 14.85 0.10 7.16
C PRO A 153 14.01 -0.59 6.09
N LEU A 154 14.63 -1.50 5.34
CA LEU A 154 13.95 -2.25 4.30
C LEU A 154 12.89 -3.21 4.87
N ILE A 155 13.26 -4.05 5.85
CA ILE A 155 12.30 -4.96 6.52
C ILE A 155 11.16 -4.17 7.14
N PHE A 156 11.47 -3.01 7.73
CA PHE A 156 10.48 -2.11 8.29
C PHE A 156 9.49 -1.59 7.23
N VAL A 157 9.98 -1.13 6.07
CA VAL A 157 9.14 -0.70 4.95
C VAL A 157 8.23 -1.83 4.46
N TRP A 158 8.78 -3.03 4.28
CA TRP A 158 7.99 -4.21 3.88
C TRP A 158 6.87 -4.52 4.89
N THR A 159 7.16 -4.40 6.19
CA THR A 159 6.19 -4.63 7.27
C THR A 159 5.08 -3.59 7.28
N ILE A 160 5.42 -2.31 7.12
CA ILE A 160 4.43 -1.22 7.00
C ILE A 160 3.54 -1.43 5.79
N CYS A 161 4.13 -1.72 4.62
CA CYS A 161 3.35 -1.93 3.40
C CYS A 161 2.42 -3.13 3.54
N ALA A 162 2.89 -4.22 4.16
CA ALA A 162 2.06 -5.41 4.43
C ALA A 162 0.90 -5.07 5.37
N SER A 163 1.17 -4.25 6.38
CA SER A 163 0.14 -3.79 7.32
C SER A 163 -0.91 -2.92 6.64
N MET A 164 -0.49 -2.07 5.69
CA MET A 164 -1.39 -1.21 4.91
C MET A 164 -2.23 -1.98 3.89
N SER A 165 -1.78 -3.15 3.41
CA SER A 165 -2.56 -3.98 2.48
C SER A 165 -3.55 -4.93 3.16
N LEU A 166 -3.42 -5.16 4.48
CA LEU A 166 -4.34 -6.02 5.24
C LEU A 166 -5.81 -5.60 5.14
N PRO A 167 -6.19 -4.31 5.25
CA PRO A 167 -7.58 -3.90 5.02
C PRO A 167 -8.09 -4.32 3.65
N SER A 168 -7.30 -4.12 2.60
CA SER A 168 -7.66 -4.52 1.23
C SER A 168 -7.84 -6.03 1.12
N LEU A 169 -7.02 -6.83 1.79
CA LEU A 169 -7.19 -8.29 1.83
C LEU A 169 -8.50 -8.71 2.51
N LEU A 170 -8.83 -8.09 3.64
CA LEU A 170 -10.00 -8.45 4.45
C LEU A 170 -11.32 -7.97 3.85
N PHE A 171 -11.31 -6.83 3.15
CA PHE A 171 -12.52 -6.21 2.60
C PHE A 171 -12.73 -6.45 1.11
N SER A 172 -11.84 -7.19 0.44
CA SER A 172 -12.07 -7.55 -0.95
C SER A 172 -13.06 -8.70 -1.07
N SER A 173 -13.99 -8.58 -2.00
CA SER A 173 -14.93 -9.64 -2.33
C SER A 173 -15.35 -9.56 -3.79
N THR A 174 -15.70 -10.71 -4.36
CA THR A 174 -16.41 -10.77 -5.64
C THR A 174 -17.89 -10.45 -5.44
N VAL A 175 -18.47 -9.61 -6.28
CA VAL A 175 -19.89 -9.26 -6.29
C VAL A 175 -20.45 -9.50 -7.69
N GLU A 176 -21.56 -10.21 -7.78
CA GLU A 176 -22.26 -10.44 -9.05
C GLU A 176 -23.20 -9.25 -9.35
N LYS A 177 -23.06 -8.64 -10.52
CA LYS A 177 -23.94 -7.58 -11.02
C LYS A 177 -24.33 -7.89 -12.46
N GLN A 178 -25.63 -8.09 -12.71
CA GLN A 178 -26.19 -8.32 -14.06
C GLN A 178 -25.52 -9.49 -14.82
N GLY A 179 -25.16 -10.57 -14.11
CA GLY A 179 -24.48 -11.73 -14.68
C GLY A 179 -22.97 -11.54 -14.92
N THR A 180 -22.39 -10.41 -14.52
CA THR A 180 -20.94 -10.18 -14.51
C THR A 180 -20.42 -10.23 -13.07
N MET A 181 -19.32 -10.96 -12.87
CA MET A 181 -18.63 -11.00 -11.59
C MET A 181 -17.63 -9.85 -11.54
N LEU A 182 -17.67 -9.03 -10.49
CA LEU A 182 -16.74 -7.92 -10.29
C LEU A 182 -15.92 -8.16 -9.02
N CYS A 183 -14.60 -7.97 -9.11
CA CYS A 183 -13.74 -7.93 -7.92
C CYS A 183 -13.74 -6.51 -7.35
N VAL A 184 -14.31 -6.32 -6.17
CA VAL A 184 -14.45 -4.99 -5.55
C VAL A 184 -13.87 -4.98 -4.15
N ILE A 185 -13.31 -3.84 -3.75
CA ILE A 185 -12.98 -3.55 -2.36
C ILE A 185 -14.24 -2.99 -1.72
N VAL A 186 -14.75 -3.67 -0.70
CA VAL A 186 -15.96 -3.29 0.03
C VAL A 186 -15.64 -2.16 1.01
N GLU A 187 -15.24 -1.00 0.49
CA GLU A 187 -15.02 0.22 1.28
C GLU A 187 -16.35 0.76 1.85
N ASN A 188 -17.47 0.42 1.17
CA ASN A 188 -18.79 0.89 1.53
C ASN A 188 -19.36 0.32 2.83
N VAL A 189 -18.86 -0.81 3.36
CA VAL A 189 -19.35 -1.27 4.67
C VAL A 189 -18.93 -0.30 5.77
N TYR A 190 -17.78 0.38 5.65
CA TYR A 190 -17.42 1.44 6.60
C TYR A 190 -18.18 2.72 6.35
N ALA A 191 -18.35 3.17 5.11
CA ALA A 191 -19.15 4.36 4.82
C ALA A 191 -20.61 4.16 5.28
N GLN A 192 -21.20 2.99 5.01
CA GLN A 192 -22.58 2.66 5.34
C GLN A 192 -22.76 2.29 6.82
N ALA A 193 -21.81 1.59 7.46
CA ALA A 193 -21.84 1.37 8.92
C ALA A 193 -21.55 2.65 9.70
N LEU A 194 -20.67 3.53 9.21
CA LEU A 194 -20.42 4.84 9.80
C LEU A 194 -21.65 5.74 9.62
N HIS A 195 -22.31 5.70 8.45
CA HIS A 195 -23.57 6.41 8.22
C HIS A 195 -24.71 5.86 9.10
N LEU A 196 -24.79 4.54 9.33
CA LEU A 196 -25.72 3.92 10.27
C LEU A 196 -25.40 4.22 11.75
N LEU A 197 -24.12 4.39 12.09
CA LEU A 197 -23.68 4.78 13.44
C LEU A 197 -23.85 6.28 13.70
N LEU A 198 -23.77 7.11 12.66
CA LEU A 198 -23.93 8.56 12.74
C LEU A 198 -25.38 9.03 12.56
N ASN A 199 -26.29 8.16 12.10
CA ASN A 199 -27.71 8.49 11.90
C ASN A 199 -28.63 7.51 12.65
N PRO A 200 -28.86 7.70 13.96
CA PRO A 200 -29.53 6.73 14.83
C PRO A 200 -31.07 6.66 14.71
N GLU A 201 -31.69 7.33 13.73
CA GLU A 201 -33.15 7.48 13.68
C GLU A 201 -33.90 6.33 12.99
N ASP A 202 -33.27 5.51 12.14
CA ASP A 202 -33.94 4.37 11.49
C ASP A 202 -33.64 3.03 12.17
N LYS A 203 -34.32 2.81 13.30
CA LYS A 203 -34.33 1.53 14.02
C LYS A 203 -35.18 0.49 13.27
N LYS A 204 -34.54 -0.39 12.52
CA LYS A 204 -34.93 -1.81 12.40
C LYS A 204 -33.68 -2.67 12.18
N CYS A 205 -33.01 -2.98 13.30
CA CYS A 205 -31.84 -3.85 13.32
C CYS A 205 -32.17 -5.26 12.83
N SER A 206 -31.72 -5.63 11.63
CA SER A 206 -31.39 -7.02 11.35
C SER A 206 -29.98 -7.27 11.89
N PHE A 207 -29.89 -8.18 12.86
CA PHE A 207 -28.65 -8.52 13.55
C PHE A 207 -27.74 -9.33 12.61
N ILE A 208 -26.98 -8.67 11.73
CA ILE A 208 -25.80 -9.31 11.13
C ILE A 208 -24.75 -9.34 12.24
N ARG A 209 -24.63 -10.50 12.90
CA ARG A 209 -23.59 -10.76 13.91
C ARG A 209 -22.24 -10.89 13.21
N ILE A 210 -21.67 -9.77 12.77
CA ILE A 210 -20.23 -9.70 12.48
C ILE A 210 -19.53 -9.77 13.83
N LYS A 211 -18.87 -10.90 14.13
CA LYS A 211 -18.01 -10.99 15.32
C LYS A 211 -16.98 -9.85 15.20
N PRO A 212 -16.92 -8.91 16.16
CA PRO A 212 -15.98 -7.81 16.07
C PRO A 212 -14.56 -8.37 16.20
N LEU A 213 -13.83 -8.43 15.08
CA LEU A 213 -12.39 -8.69 15.01
C LEU A 213 -11.59 -7.46 15.47
N LYS A 214 -12.11 -6.71 16.45
CA LYS A 214 -11.55 -5.43 16.90
C LYS A 214 -10.58 -5.60 18.06
N SER A 215 -10.76 -6.63 18.90
CA SER A 215 -9.86 -6.91 20.02
C SER A 215 -8.58 -7.64 19.59
N HIS A 216 -8.69 -8.65 18.74
CA HIS A 216 -7.51 -9.43 18.34
C HIS A 216 -6.57 -8.65 17.42
N LEU A 217 -7.08 -7.91 16.43
CA LEU A 217 -6.24 -7.21 15.46
C LEU A 217 -5.53 -6.00 16.08
N SER A 218 -6.19 -5.27 16.98
CA SER A 218 -5.59 -4.14 17.70
C SER A 218 -4.49 -4.59 18.67
N ILE A 219 -4.67 -5.72 19.35
CA ILE A 219 -3.67 -6.28 20.25
C ILE A 219 -2.48 -6.82 19.44
N MET A 220 -2.75 -7.48 18.31
CA MET A 220 -1.70 -8.01 17.44
C MET A 220 -0.86 -6.88 16.83
N LEU A 221 -1.50 -5.79 16.35
CA LEU A 221 -0.78 -4.62 15.83
C LEU A 221 0.05 -3.92 16.93
N GLN A 222 -0.51 -3.76 18.13
CA GLN A 222 0.22 -3.14 19.24
C GLN A 222 1.40 -3.97 19.72
N ASN A 223 1.28 -5.30 19.70
CA ASN A 223 2.37 -6.21 20.08
C ASN A 223 3.49 -6.19 19.04
N VAL A 224 3.14 -6.22 17.74
CA VAL A 224 4.13 -6.12 16.66
C VAL A 224 4.87 -4.78 16.69
N VAL A 225 4.14 -3.67 16.86
CA VAL A 225 4.76 -2.33 16.96
C VAL A 225 5.67 -2.24 18.19
N ARG A 226 5.26 -2.82 19.33
CA ARG A 226 6.06 -2.84 20.56
C ARG A 226 7.34 -3.66 20.42
N GLU A 227 7.23 -4.90 19.93
CA GLU A 227 8.40 -5.78 19.73
C GLU A 227 9.39 -5.16 18.72
N THR A 228 8.88 -4.50 17.68
CA THR A 228 9.73 -3.81 16.70
C THR A 228 10.43 -2.59 17.32
N LEU A 229 9.74 -1.85 18.20
CA LEU A 229 10.33 -0.73 18.94
C LEU A 229 11.41 -1.18 19.91
N GLU A 230 11.22 -2.31 20.61
CA GLU A 230 12.20 -2.87 21.54
C GLU A 230 13.48 -3.33 20.81
N ILE A 231 13.34 -3.93 19.63
CA ILE A 231 14.49 -4.33 18.79
C ILE A 231 15.26 -3.10 18.30
N LEU A 232 14.56 -2.07 17.81
CA LEU A 232 15.19 -0.82 17.35
C LEU A 232 15.88 -0.07 18.48
N GLN A 233 15.32 -0.09 19.69
CA GLN A 233 15.89 0.58 20.85
C GLN A 233 17.15 -0.14 21.35
N TRP A 234 17.18 -1.48 21.29
CA TRP A 234 18.36 -2.28 21.59
C TRP A 234 19.53 -2.02 20.62
N ASP A 235 19.25 -1.93 19.32
CA ASP A 235 20.28 -1.65 18.31
C ASP A 235 20.87 -0.24 18.47
N VAL A 236 20.06 0.75 18.85
CA VAL A 236 20.52 2.13 19.09
C VAL A 236 21.43 2.20 20.32
N GLU A 237 21.09 1.51 21.41
CA GLU A 237 21.89 1.53 22.64
C GLU A 237 23.25 0.84 22.45
N ASN A 238 23.31 -0.27 21.72
CA ASN A 238 24.55 -1.01 21.45
C ASN A 238 25.46 -0.35 20.40
N TRP A 239 24.95 0.56 19.57
CA TRP A 239 25.78 1.33 18.63
C TRP A 239 26.58 2.46 19.29
N SER A 240 26.27 2.80 20.55
CA SER A 240 26.88 3.92 21.28
C SER A 240 28.21 3.60 21.96
N ASP A 241 28.64 2.33 22.04
CA ASP A 241 29.86 1.95 22.75
C ASP A 241 30.98 1.49 21.80
N PRO A 242 31.89 2.38 21.37
CA PRO A 242 33.03 2.03 20.53
C PRO A 242 34.15 1.29 21.31
N ARG A 243 33.88 0.76 22.51
CA ARG A 243 34.87 0.09 23.37
C ARG A 243 34.41 -1.26 23.94
N SER A 244 33.73 -2.09 23.16
CA SER A 244 33.73 -3.54 23.38
C SER A 244 34.77 -4.22 22.46
N PRO A 245 35.63 -5.10 23.00
CA PRO A 245 36.81 -5.66 22.31
C PRO A 245 36.49 -6.53 21.09
#